data_AF-A0A0T2YQ23-F1
#
_entry.id   AF-A0A0T2YQ23-F1
#
_cell.length_a   1.000
_cell.length_b   1.000
_cell.length_c   1.000
_cell.angle_alpha   90.00
_cell.angle_beta   90.00
_cell.angle_gamma   90.00
#
_symmetry.space_group_name_H-M   'P 1'
#
loop_
_entity.id
_entity.type
_entity.pdbx_description
1 polymer ?
#
loop_
_entity_poly.entity_id
_entity_poly.type
_entity_poly.pdbx_seq_one_letter_code
_entity_poly.pdbx_strand_id
1 'polypeptide(L)'
;MADFEDAPAMVAAAGGKLWSPHFNDLSQATLARARTLNLRVIPWTVNEVSDMARLIDWGVDGLITDYPDRLRAVMQQRGMVLPPTVAAPTANAKLTLSATTPEPVRFGVAPDLR
;
A
#
# COMPACT_ATOMS: atom_id res chain seq x y z
N MET A 1 13.02 -26.25 5.06
CA MET A 1 12.21 -25.03 5.16
C MET A 1 13.09 -23.99 5.81
N ALA A 2 13.26 -22.81 5.23
CA ALA A 2 14.04 -21.76 5.90
C ALA A 2 13.25 -21.30 7.14
N ASP A 3 13.86 -21.42 8.31
CA ASP A 3 13.33 -20.86 9.57
C ASP A 3 13.48 -19.35 9.52
N PHE A 4 12.44 -18.66 9.06
CA PHE A 4 12.37 -17.21 9.18
C PHE A 4 11.72 -16.89 10.53
N GLU A 5 12.48 -16.24 11.40
CA GLU A 5 12.04 -15.84 12.75
C GLU A 5 10.80 -14.93 12.70
N ASP A 6 10.69 -14.10 11.66
CA ASP A 6 9.56 -13.16 11.48
C ASP A 6 9.20 -12.91 10.01
N ALA A 7 7.94 -12.51 9.77
CA ALA A 7 7.43 -12.19 8.44
C ALA A 7 8.22 -11.11 7.66
N PRO A 8 8.70 -10.01 8.28
CA PRO A 8 9.53 -9.03 7.57
C PRO A 8 10.87 -9.63 7.11
N ALA A 9 11.47 -10.52 7.90
CA ALA A 9 12.72 -11.17 7.53
C ALA A 9 12.55 -12.07 6.31
N MET A 10 11.43 -12.80 6.25
CA MET A 10 11.06 -13.60 5.08
C MET A 10 10.88 -12.73 3.83
N VAL A 11 10.20 -11.57 3.95
CA VAL A 11 10.00 -10.65 2.81
C VAL A 11 11.32 -10.06 2.33
N ALA A 12 12.21 -9.65 3.25
CA ALA A 12 13.52 -9.15 2.89
C ALA A 12 14.37 -10.23 2.21
N ALA A 13 14.35 -11.47 2.72
CA ALA A 13 15.07 -12.60 2.14
C ALA A 13 14.53 -12.98 0.75
N ALA A 14 13.23 -12.79 0.50
CA ALA A 14 12.63 -12.95 -0.82
C ALA A 14 12.98 -11.80 -1.79
N GLY A 15 13.75 -10.80 -1.37
CA GLY A 15 14.07 -9.62 -2.17
C GLY A 15 12.94 -8.60 -2.27
N GLY A 16 11.93 -8.70 -1.38
CA GLY A 16 10.86 -7.73 -1.28
C GLY A 16 11.36 -6.37 -0.79
N LYS A 17 10.69 -5.30 -1.22
CA LYS A 17 10.95 -3.90 -0.76
C LYS A 17 9.78 -3.31 0.04
N LEU A 18 8.70 -4.08 0.15
CA LEU A 18 7.43 -3.68 0.72
C LEU A 18 6.86 -4.89 1.46
N TRP A 19 6.43 -4.66 2.69
CA TRP A 19 5.69 -5.62 3.49
C TRP A 19 4.31 -5.04 3.82
N SER A 20 3.28 -5.82 3.55
CA SER A 20 1.87 -5.41 3.68
C SER A 20 1.11 -6.37 4.60
N PRO A 21 1.26 -6.24 5.93
CA PRO A 21 0.56 -7.09 6.90
C PRO A 21 -0.86 -6.61 7.18
N HIS A 22 -1.65 -7.46 7.81
CA HIS A 22 -2.90 -7.02 8.42
C HIS A 22 -2.61 -6.06 9.58
N PHE A 23 -3.37 -4.98 9.72
CA PHE A 23 -3.08 -3.93 10.72
C PHE A 23 -3.08 -4.45 12.17
N ASN A 24 -3.85 -5.50 12.45
CA ASN A 24 -3.93 -6.10 13.78
C ASN A 24 -2.67 -6.93 14.14
N ASP A 25 -1.92 -7.39 13.14
CA ASP A 25 -0.68 -8.14 13.33
C ASP A 25 0.56 -7.22 13.35
N LEU A 26 0.35 -5.92 13.16
CA LEU A 26 1.42 -4.94 13.21
C LEU A 26 1.66 -4.48 14.65
N SER A 27 2.90 -4.66 15.12
CA SER A 27 3.38 -4.09 16.37
C SER A 27 4.52 -3.09 16.12
N GLN A 28 4.80 -2.22 17.09
CA GLN A 28 5.95 -1.32 17.01
C GLN A 28 7.29 -2.09 16.87
N ALA A 29 7.40 -3.26 17.50
CA ALA A 29 8.59 -4.11 17.39
C ALA A 29 8.76 -4.63 15.96
N THR A 30 7.68 -5.15 15.36
CA THR A 30 7.71 -5.68 13.99
C THR A 30 7.92 -4.56 12.96
N LEU A 31 7.35 -3.38 13.20
CA LEU A 31 7.57 -2.19 12.38
C LEU A 31 9.04 -1.72 12.43
N ALA A 32 9.63 -1.65 13.63
CA ALA A 32 11.04 -1.32 13.79
C ALA A 32 11.93 -2.34 13.07
N ARG A 33 11.64 -3.64 13.23
CA ARG A 33 12.38 -4.71 12.53
C ARG A 33 12.28 -4.56 11.01
N ALA A 34 11.08 -4.33 10.46
CA ALA A 34 10.89 -4.11 9.04
C ALA A 34 11.69 -2.89 8.53
N ARG A 35 11.74 -1.79 9.29
CA ARG A 35 12.55 -0.62 8.95
C ARG A 35 14.06 -0.91 8.95
N THR A 36 14.56 -1.70 9.90
CA THR A 36 15.98 -2.10 9.92
C THR A 36 16.37 -2.94 8.70
N LEU A 37 15.40 -3.67 8.14
CA LEU A 37 15.54 -4.44 6.90
C LEU A 37 15.31 -3.60 5.63
N ASN A 38 15.18 -2.27 5.79
CA ASN A 38 14.95 -1.32 4.70
C ASN A 38 13.66 -1.64 3.89
N LEU A 39 12.67 -2.23 4.55
CA LEU A 39 11.35 -2.52 4.00
C LEU A 39 10.39 -1.38 4.30
N ARG A 40 9.58 -1.01 3.31
CA ARG A 40 8.41 -0.16 3.53
C ARG A 40 7.29 -0.98 4.15
N VAL A 41 6.51 -0.40 5.05
CA VAL A 41 5.39 -1.07 5.70
C VAL A 41 4.08 -0.36 5.39
N ILE A 42 3.16 -1.08 4.75
CA ILE A 42 1.85 -0.56 4.36
C ILE A 42 0.77 -1.54 4.85
N PRO A 43 0.19 -1.37 6.05
CA PRO A 43 -0.83 -2.28 6.53
C PRO A 43 -2.17 -2.13 5.80
N TRP A 44 -2.91 -3.23 5.73
CA TRP A 44 -4.30 -3.32 5.27
C TRP A 44 -5.18 -4.00 6.33
N THR A 45 -6.50 -3.86 6.36
CA THR A 45 -7.28 -2.71 5.90
C THR A 45 -7.70 -1.93 7.14
N VAL A 46 -7.36 -0.65 7.20
CA VAL A 46 -7.61 0.18 8.39
C VAL A 46 -8.81 1.09 8.12
N ASN A 47 -9.93 0.81 8.78
CA ASN A 47 -11.18 1.52 8.53
C ASN A 47 -11.57 2.52 9.64
N GLU A 48 -10.98 2.35 10.84
CA GLU A 48 -11.26 3.18 12.01
C GLU A 48 -10.29 4.36 12.12
N VAL A 49 -10.83 5.53 12.49
CA VAL A 49 -10.08 6.79 12.61
C VAL A 49 -9.00 6.72 13.70
N SER A 50 -9.31 6.04 14.80
CA SER A 50 -8.37 5.81 15.91
C SER A 50 -7.17 4.98 15.46
N ASP A 51 -7.40 3.92 14.69
CA ASP A 51 -6.33 3.07 14.15
C ASP A 51 -5.52 3.78 13.07
N MET A 52 -6.17 4.55 12.19
CA MET A 52 -5.47 5.42 11.23
C MET A 52 -4.53 6.37 11.95
N ALA A 53 -5.04 7.06 12.97
CA ALA A 53 -4.25 8.00 13.77
C ALA A 53 -3.08 7.29 14.46
N ARG A 54 -3.32 6.14 15.09
CA ARG A 54 -2.28 5.33 15.76
C ARG A 54 -1.17 4.91 14.80
N LEU A 55 -1.52 4.39 13.62
CA LEU A 55 -0.56 3.90 12.64
C LEU A 55 0.24 5.04 11.99
N ILE A 56 -0.41 6.17 11.71
CA ILE A 56 0.27 7.39 11.28
C ILE A 56 1.27 7.86 12.34
N ASP A 57 0.89 7.81 13.62
CA ASP A 57 1.78 8.18 14.74
C ASP A 57 3.01 7.27 14.84
N TRP A 58 2.81 5.98 14.59
CA TRP A 58 3.90 5.00 14.52
C TRP A 58 4.81 5.21 13.29
N GLY A 59 4.35 6.01 12.31
CA GLY A 59 5.08 6.40 11.12
C GLY A 59 5.09 5.33 10.03
N VAL A 60 4.00 4.57 9.85
CA VAL A 60 3.90 3.65 8.70
C VAL A 60 4.09 4.40 7.37
N ASP A 61 4.68 3.76 6.37
CA ASP A 61 4.97 4.39 5.07
C ASP A 61 3.71 4.65 4.24
N GLY A 62 2.64 3.91 4.53
CA GLY A 62 1.35 4.06 3.88
C GLY A 62 0.28 3.27 4.63
N LEU A 63 -0.97 3.44 4.24
CA LEU A 63 -2.10 2.76 4.85
C LEU A 63 -3.13 2.44 3.78
N ILE A 64 -3.65 1.22 3.80
CA ILE A 64 -4.71 0.77 2.89
C ILE A 64 -6.04 0.83 3.65
N THR A 65 -7.02 1.55 3.10
CA THR A 65 -8.34 1.78 3.69
C THR A 65 -9.44 1.76 2.64
N ASP A 66 -10.63 1.30 3.02
CA ASP A 66 -11.84 1.42 2.21
C ASP A 66 -12.45 2.84 2.29
N TYR A 67 -12.02 3.64 3.28
CA TYR A 67 -12.57 4.98 3.56
C TYR A 67 -11.51 6.07 3.38
N PRO A 68 -11.11 6.38 2.13
CA PRO A 68 -10.11 7.41 1.85
C PRO A 68 -10.53 8.80 2.36
N ASP A 69 -11.84 9.11 2.39
CA ASP A 69 -12.36 10.38 2.89
C ASP A 69 -12.06 10.59 4.37
N ARG A 70 -12.18 9.53 5.18
CA ARG A 70 -11.85 9.56 6.61
C ARG A 70 -10.36 9.75 6.81
N LEU A 71 -9.54 9.03 6.03
CA LEU A 71 -8.09 9.16 6.09
C LEU A 71 -7.65 10.59 5.73
N ARG A 72 -8.27 11.22 4.73
CA ARG A 72 -8.00 12.63 4.39
C ARG A 72 -8.29 13.57 5.57
N ALA A 73 -9.39 13.36 6.28
CA ALA A 73 -9.71 14.17 7.47
C ALA A 73 -8.65 13.99 8.58
N VAL A 74 -8.19 12.76 8.82
CA VAL A 74 -7.12 12.48 9.81
C VAL A 74 -5.79 13.11 9.40
N MET A 75 -5.42 13.01 8.12
CA MET A 75 -4.21 13.63 7.58
C MET A 75 -4.26 15.16 7.68
N GLN A 76 -5.43 15.77 7.42
CA GLN A 76 -5.66 17.22 7.60
C GLN A 76 -5.47 17.66 9.05
N GLN A 77 -6.05 16.92 10.00
CA GLN A 77 -5.91 17.21 11.42
C GLN A 77 -4.46 17.14 11.90
N ARG A 78 -3.66 16.28 11.28
CA ARG A 78 -2.22 16.11 11.58
C ARG A 78 -1.31 17.02 10.75
N GLY A 79 -1.86 17.92 9.92
CA GLY A 79 -1.08 18.84 9.08
C GLY A 79 -0.24 18.16 7.99
N MET A 80 -0.60 16.94 7.59
CA MET A 80 0.11 16.20 6.55
C MET A 80 -0.24 16.71 5.16
N VAL A 81 0.71 16.62 4.23
CA VAL A 81 0.47 16.93 2.81
C VAL A 81 -0.55 15.93 2.26
N LEU A 82 -1.70 16.44 1.84
CA LEU A 82 -2.74 15.61 1.24
C LEU A 82 -2.36 15.27 -0.20
N PRO A 83 -2.61 14.03 -0.64
CA PRO A 83 -2.50 13.71 -2.06
C PRO A 83 -3.49 14.56 -2.86
N PRO A 84 -3.11 14.98 -4.08
CA PRO A 84 -3.96 15.80 -4.93
C PRO A 84 -5.33 15.14 -5.11
N THR A 85 -6.39 15.92 -4.98
CA THR A 85 -7.74 15.43 -5.25
C THR A 85 -7.82 15.05 -6.71
N VAL A 86 -8.20 13.81 -7.01
CA VAL A 86 -8.60 13.45 -8.37
C VAL A 86 -9.91 14.17 -8.62
N ALA A 87 -9.88 15.21 -9.46
CA ALA A 87 -11.10 15.91 -9.86
C ALA A 87 -12.06 14.87 -10.46
N ALA A 88 -13.29 14.83 -9.96
CA ALA A 88 -14.34 14.05 -10.60
C ALA A 88 -14.42 14.47 -12.08
N PRO A 89 -14.55 13.54 -13.04
CA PRO A 89 -14.73 13.92 -14.43
C PRO A 89 -15.99 14.80 -14.51
N THR A 90 -15.79 16.08 -14.83
CA THR A 90 -16.88 17.02 -15.10
C THR A 90 -17.74 16.41 -16.22
N ALA A 91 -19.02 16.17 -15.93
CA ALA A 91 -19.96 15.44 -16.79
C ALA A 91 -20.32 16.14 -18.13
N ASN A 92 -19.45 16.99 -18.67
CA ASN A 92 -19.63 17.65 -19.98
C ASN A 92 -18.38 17.65 -20.87
N ALA A 93 -17.33 16.91 -20.51
CA ALA A 93 -16.31 16.57 -21.50
C ALA A 93 -16.86 15.43 -22.36
N LYS A 94 -17.24 15.72 -23.62
CA LYS A 94 -17.43 14.69 -24.64
C LYS A 94 -16.24 13.72 -24.52
N LEU A 95 -16.53 12.48 -24.12
CA LEU A 95 -15.59 11.38 -24.15
C LEU A 95 -15.28 11.10 -25.62
N THR A 96 -14.35 11.85 -26.21
CA THR A 96 -13.64 11.40 -27.39
C THR A 96 -12.73 10.28 -26.91
N LEU A 97 -13.30 9.06 -26.80
CA LEU A 97 -12.50 7.85 -26.72
C LEU A 97 -11.70 7.80 -28.03
N SER A 98 -10.46 8.31 -28.01
CA SER A 98 -9.46 7.81 -28.94
C SER A 98 -9.26 6.35 -28.59
N ALA A 99 -9.94 5.48 -29.34
CA ALA A 99 -9.69 4.05 -29.33
C ALA A 99 -8.28 3.81 -29.89
N THR A 100 -7.27 4.05 -29.07
CA THR A 100 -6.02 3.33 -29.21
C THR A 100 -6.30 1.96 -28.62
N THR A 101 -6.70 1.02 -29.48
CA THR A 101 -6.73 -0.40 -29.17
C THR A 101 -5.45 -0.75 -28.41
N PRO A 102 -5.49 -1.09 -27.12
CA PRO A 102 -4.30 -1.64 -26.48
C PRO A 102 -4.01 -2.96 -27.19
N GLU A 103 -2.82 -3.06 -27.77
CA GLU A 103 -2.31 -4.32 -28.32
C GLU A 103 -2.45 -5.40 -27.24
N PRO A 104 -3.00 -6.59 -27.55
CA PRO A 104 -3.21 -7.62 -26.55
C PRO A 104 -1.86 -7.99 -25.93
N VAL A 105 -1.69 -7.64 -24.65
CA VAL A 105 -0.52 -8.03 -23.85
C VAL A 105 -0.48 -9.56 -23.83
N ARG A 106 0.40 -10.15 -24.64
CA ARG A 106 0.70 -11.58 -24.60
C ARG A 106 1.43 -11.85 -23.28
N PHE A 107 0.70 -12.28 -22.26
CA PHE A 107 1.29 -12.92 -21.09
C PHE A 107 2.06 -14.15 -21.59
N GLY A 108 3.38 -14.12 -21.44
CA GLY A 108 4.26 -15.18 -21.91
C GLY A 108 3.94 -16.51 -21.24
N VAL A 109 3.65 -17.51 -22.07
CA VAL A 109 3.81 -18.92 -21.73
C VAL A 109 5.31 -19.14 -21.54
N ALA A 110 5.71 -19.64 -20.37
CA ALA A 110 7.10 -20.00 -20.09
C ALA A 110 7.62 -20.98 -21.16
N PRO A 111 8.74 -20.68 -21.85
CA PRO A 111 9.39 -21.65 -22.70
C PRO A 111 10.32 -22.53 -21.83
N ASP A 112 10.18 -23.84 -22.01
CA ASP A 112 11.20 -24.85 -21.76
C ASP A 112 11.57 -25.16 -20.30
N LEU A 113 10.76 -26.02 -19.66
CA LEU A 113 11.29 -27.01 -18.71
C LEU A 113 11.60 -28.28 -19.53
N ARG A 114 12.90 -28.59 -19.67
CA ARG A 114 13.42 -29.81 -20.29
C ARG A 114 13.90 -30.77 -19.21
#